data_AF-A0A5B7TKH6-F1
#
_entry.id   AF-A0A5B7TKH6-F1
#
_cell.length_a   1.000
_cell.length_b   1.000
_cell.length_c   1.000
_cell.angle_alpha   90.00
_cell.angle_beta   90.00
_cell.angle_gamma   90.00
#
_symmetry.space_group_name_H-M   'P 1'
#
loop_
_entity.id
_entity.type
_entity.pdbx_description
1 polymer ?
#
loop_
_entity_poly.entity_id
_entity_poly.type
_entity_poly.pdbx_seq_one_letter_code
_entity_poly.pdbx_strand_id
1 'polypeptide(L)'
;MVTSILEKKYFITLSVFFIFLVTIIFIGYKFIYIPYKETAKVLEFFSKGYTLQGIYELRYPLSPEFYDAIKKFKSYVDVNEMISATKRQAQYLALQNQINPHFLYNSLEGIRGEAISAGLNSLAEMTEALATFFRYIISNMEHLVTLEDELESIENYFMIHCIIKCNR
;
A
#
# COMPACT_ATOMS: atom_id res chain seq x y z
N MET A 1 -61.33 -43.73 18.18
CA MET A 1 -61.52 -42.71 17.12
C MET A 1 -61.21 -41.28 17.62
N VAL A 2 -61.69 -40.86 18.80
CA VAL A 2 -61.39 -39.52 19.36
C VAL A 2 -59.92 -39.37 19.77
N THR A 3 -59.33 -40.41 20.37
CA THR A 3 -57.92 -40.42 20.82
C THR A 3 -56.92 -40.25 19.66
N SER A 4 -57.14 -40.94 18.53
CA SER A 4 -56.30 -40.81 17.32
C SER A 4 -56.37 -39.44 16.66
N ILE A 5 -57.51 -38.73 16.80
CA ILE A 5 -57.65 -37.35 16.30
C ILE A 5 -56.91 -36.36 17.21
N LEU A 6 -56.92 -36.58 18.52
CA LEU A 6 -56.20 -35.75 19.49
C LEU A 6 -54.67 -35.88 19.34
N GLU A 7 -54.15 -37.09 19.17
CA GLU A 7 -52.72 -37.34 18.93
C GLU A 7 -52.23 -36.64 17.66
N LYS A 8 -53.02 -36.70 16.58
CA LYS A 8 -52.67 -36.03 15.31
C LYS A 8 -52.65 -34.51 15.45
N LYS A 9 -53.58 -33.92 16.22
CA LYS A 9 -53.59 -32.48 16.52
C LYS A 9 -52.36 -32.06 17.33
N TYR A 10 -51.98 -32.84 18.33
CA TYR A 10 -50.80 -32.57 19.15
C TYR A 10 -49.51 -32.56 18.33
N PHE A 11 -49.34 -33.55 17.44
CA PHE A 11 -48.18 -33.64 16.55
C PHE A 11 -48.06 -32.44 15.61
N ILE A 12 -49.18 -31.99 15.04
CA ILE A 12 -49.23 -30.79 14.17
C ILE A 12 -48.83 -29.54 14.96
N THR A 13 -49.36 -29.35 16.17
CA THR A 13 -49.00 -28.18 17.00
C THR A 13 -47.52 -28.16 17.38
N LEU A 14 -46.93 -29.32 17.67
CA LEU A 14 -45.50 -29.43 18.00
C LEU A 14 -44.62 -29.13 16.79
N SER A 15 -45.00 -29.61 15.61
CA SER A 15 -44.28 -29.35 14.36
C SER A 15 -44.31 -27.87 13.97
N VAL A 16 -45.45 -27.20 14.13
CA VAL A 16 -45.57 -25.76 13.90
C VAL A 16 -44.68 -24.96 14.86
N PHE A 17 -44.67 -25.33 16.14
CA PHE A 17 -43.80 -24.70 17.13
C PHE A 17 -42.30 -24.89 16.80
N PHE A 18 -41.92 -26.09 16.36
CA PHE A 18 -40.55 -26.38 15.96
C PHE A 18 -40.11 -25.54 14.75
N ILE A 19 -40.94 -25.44 13.71
CA ILE A 19 -40.67 -24.61 12.53
C ILE A 19 -40.53 -23.14 12.93
N PHE A 20 -41.41 -22.65 13.82
CA PHE A 20 -41.33 -21.29 14.32
C PHE A 20 -40.01 -21.02 15.07
N LEU A 21 -39.58 -21.95 15.91
CA LEU A 21 -38.31 -21.85 16.65
C LEU A 21 -37.10 -21.84 15.71
N VAL A 22 -37.08 -22.73 14.72
CA VAL A 22 -36.04 -22.74 13.67
C VAL A 22 -36.01 -21.43 12.89
N THR A 23 -37.18 -20.87 12.59
CA THR A 23 -37.30 -19.60 11.86
C THR A 23 -36.74 -18.43 12.69
N ILE A 24 -37.05 -18.37 14.00
CA ILE A 24 -36.48 -17.36 14.90
C ILE A 24 -34.95 -17.48 14.96
N ILE A 25 -34.42 -18.69 15.12
CA ILE A 25 -32.98 -18.94 15.16
C ILE A 25 -32.33 -18.49 13.86
N PHE A 26 -32.93 -18.82 12.72
CA PHE A 26 -32.44 -18.44 11.41
C PHE A 26 -32.42 -16.92 11.21
N ILE A 27 -33.48 -16.23 11.64
CA ILE A 27 -33.56 -14.76 11.61
C ILE A 27 -32.49 -14.16 12.51
N GLY A 28 -32.35 -14.63 13.76
CA GLY A 28 -31.33 -14.14 14.69
C GLY A 28 -29.91 -14.36 14.16
N TYR A 29 -29.64 -15.52 13.57
CA TYR A 29 -28.35 -15.79 12.92
C TYR A 29 -28.07 -14.79 11.79
N LYS A 30 -29.05 -14.55 10.91
CA LYS A 30 -28.85 -13.69 9.74
C LYS A 30 -28.78 -12.20 10.11
N PHE A 31 -29.62 -11.73 11.02
CA PHE A 31 -29.77 -10.31 11.35
C PHE A 31 -28.89 -9.83 12.51
N ILE A 32 -28.41 -10.72 13.37
CA ILE A 32 -27.61 -10.33 14.55
C ILE A 32 -26.19 -10.88 14.42
N TYR A 33 -26.04 -12.20 14.23
CA TYR A 33 -24.72 -12.83 14.30
C TYR A 33 -23.80 -12.45 13.13
N ILE A 34 -24.28 -12.52 11.89
CA ILE A 34 -23.50 -12.13 10.71
C ILE A 34 -23.00 -10.67 10.77
N PRO A 35 -23.88 -9.66 10.95
CA PRO A 35 -23.44 -8.27 10.95
C PRO A 35 -22.52 -7.96 12.13
N TYR A 36 -22.76 -8.55 13.31
CA TYR A 36 -21.85 -8.43 14.45
C TYR A 36 -20.44 -8.94 14.11
N LYS A 37 -20.35 -10.13 13.51
CA LYS A 37 -19.06 -10.74 13.15
C LYS A 37 -18.30 -9.94 12.09
N GLU A 38 -19.01 -9.40 11.10
CA GLU A 38 -18.40 -8.53 10.08
C GLU A 38 -17.83 -7.26 10.69
N THR A 39 -18.61 -6.55 11.51
CA THR A 39 -18.18 -5.32 12.16
C THR A 39 -17.03 -5.55 13.14
N ALA A 40 -17.06 -6.65 13.91
CA ALA A 40 -15.97 -7.01 14.81
C ALA A 40 -14.65 -7.25 14.07
N LYS A 41 -14.70 -7.95 12.93
CA LYS A 41 -13.51 -8.22 12.09
C LYS A 41 -12.92 -6.94 11.51
N VAL A 42 -13.76 -6.03 11.03
CA VAL A 42 -13.32 -4.72 10.53
C VAL A 42 -12.64 -3.91 11.64
N LEU A 43 -13.24 -3.89 12.83
CA LEU A 43 -12.71 -3.15 13.97
C LEU A 43 -11.38 -3.74 14.47
N GLU A 44 -11.21 -5.06 14.42
CA GLU A 44 -9.96 -5.73 14.76
C GLU A 44 -8.82 -5.31 13.81
N PHE A 45 -9.06 -5.32 12.49
CA PHE A 45 -8.05 -4.88 11.52
C PHE A 45 -7.71 -3.40 11.66
N PHE A 46 -8.70 -2.57 11.98
CA PHE A 46 -8.48 -1.17 12.29
C PHE A 46 -7.64 -0.99 13.56
N SER A 47 -7.95 -1.70 14.65
CA SER A 47 -7.20 -1.65 15.91
C SER A 47 -5.75 -2.10 15.75
N LYS A 48 -5.45 -2.99 14.80
CA LYS A 48 -4.10 -3.44 14.47
C LYS A 48 -3.37 -2.53 13.45
N GLY A 49 -4.01 -1.44 12.99
CA GLY A 49 -3.41 -0.45 12.10
C GLY A 49 -3.40 -0.83 10.61
N TYR A 50 -4.10 -1.88 10.19
CA TYR A 50 -4.02 -2.38 8.82
C TYR A 50 -4.86 -1.58 7.82
N THR A 51 -6.08 -1.15 8.20
CA THR A 51 -6.99 -0.51 7.25
C THR A 51 -7.86 0.56 7.89
N LEU A 52 -7.73 1.80 7.43
CA LEU A 52 -8.69 2.88 7.73
C LEU A 52 -9.98 2.70 6.92
N GLN A 53 -9.88 2.22 5.68
CA GLN A 53 -11.00 2.13 4.75
C GLN A 53 -12.14 1.21 5.21
N GLY A 54 -11.83 0.14 5.95
CA GLY A 54 -12.86 -0.75 6.52
C GLY A 54 -13.82 -0.04 7.47
N ILE A 55 -13.33 0.90 8.27
CA ILE A 55 -14.16 1.76 9.14
C ILE A 55 -14.99 2.74 8.30
N TYR A 56 -14.51 3.11 7.09
CA TYR A 56 -15.25 3.99 6.20
C TYR A 56 -16.47 3.35 5.58
N GLU A 57 -16.36 2.10 5.17
CA GLU A 57 -17.39 1.34 4.46
C GLU A 57 -18.23 0.47 5.40
N LEU A 58 -18.22 0.78 6.71
CA LEU A 58 -18.92 -0.02 7.70
C LEU A 58 -20.43 -0.08 7.39
N ARG A 59 -20.90 -1.27 7.02
CA ARG A 59 -22.29 -1.53 6.64
C ARG A 59 -23.25 -1.65 7.83
N TYR A 60 -22.75 -2.15 8.96
CA TYR A 60 -23.57 -2.51 10.12
C TYR A 60 -23.00 -1.87 11.41
N PRO A 61 -23.26 -0.59 11.66
CA PRO A 61 -22.83 0.04 12.91
C PRO A 61 -23.48 -0.65 14.11
N LEU A 62 -22.71 -0.85 15.18
CA LEU A 62 -23.20 -1.52 16.40
C LEU A 62 -24.32 -0.75 17.09
N SER A 63 -24.32 0.58 16.97
CA SER A 63 -25.37 1.46 17.46
C SER A 63 -25.40 2.78 16.66
N PRO A 64 -26.48 3.57 16.75
CA PRO A 64 -26.53 4.91 16.16
C PRO A 64 -25.42 5.84 16.67
N GLU A 65 -25.11 5.78 17.97
CA GLU A 65 -24.05 6.58 18.58
C GLU A 65 -22.67 6.17 18.06
N PHE A 66 -22.47 4.86 17.83
CA PHE A 66 -21.26 4.35 17.19
C PHE A 66 -21.12 4.89 15.78
N TYR A 67 -22.21 4.95 15.01
CA TYR A 67 -22.21 5.56 13.68
C TYR A 67 -21.79 7.04 13.73
N ASP A 68 -22.34 7.82 14.67
CA ASP A 68 -21.99 9.23 14.83
C ASP A 68 -20.54 9.44 15.30
N ALA A 69 -20.05 8.59 16.22
CA ALA A 69 -18.67 8.60 16.68
C ALA A 69 -17.70 8.32 15.51
N ILE A 70 -17.98 7.29 14.71
CA ILE A 70 -17.20 6.99 13.51
C ILE A 70 -17.29 8.15 12.51
N LYS A 71 -18.47 8.73 12.27
CA LYS A 71 -18.62 9.88 11.38
C LYS A 71 -17.80 11.10 11.82
N LYS A 72 -17.76 11.39 13.13
CA LYS A 72 -16.96 12.48 13.69
C LYS A 72 -15.46 12.18 13.65
N PHE A 73 -15.07 10.93 13.94
CA PHE A 73 -13.69 10.47 13.74
C PHE A 73 -13.22 10.66 12.29
N LYS A 74 -14.07 10.29 11.32
CA LYS A 74 -13.80 10.52 9.89
C LYS A 74 -13.61 11.99 9.53
N SER A 75 -14.20 12.92 10.28
CA SER A 75 -14.02 14.36 10.05
C SER A 75 -12.75 14.93 10.68
N TYR A 76 -12.19 14.26 11.69
CA TYR A 76 -10.91 14.64 12.29
C TYR A 76 -9.72 14.03 11.57
N VAL A 77 -9.89 12.85 10.97
CA VAL A 77 -8.85 12.23 10.17
C VAL A 77 -9.08 12.59 8.71
N ASP A 78 -8.22 13.43 8.13
CA ASP A 78 -8.22 13.70 6.68
C ASP A 78 -7.68 12.48 5.92
N VAL A 79 -8.53 11.47 5.82
CA VAL A 79 -8.20 10.20 5.18
C VAL A 79 -8.00 10.35 3.69
N ASN A 80 -8.59 11.37 3.05
CA ASN A 80 -8.31 11.66 1.65
C ASN A 80 -6.86 12.09 1.48
N GLU A 81 -6.34 12.93 2.39
CA GLU A 81 -4.93 13.31 2.38
C GLU A 81 -4.02 12.11 2.61
N MET A 82 -4.30 11.26 3.61
CA MET A 82 -3.48 10.05 3.88
C MET A 82 -3.53 9.03 2.74
N ILE A 83 -4.70 8.77 2.15
CA ILE A 83 -4.81 7.87 1.00
C ILE A 83 -4.08 8.46 -0.20
N SER A 84 -4.19 9.78 -0.42
CA SER A 84 -3.45 10.46 -1.50
C SER A 84 -1.94 10.37 -1.28
N ALA A 85 -1.46 10.53 -0.05
CA ALA A 85 -0.05 10.43 0.32
C ALA A 85 0.47 9.02 0.09
N THR A 86 -0.29 8.00 0.52
CA THR A 86 0.05 6.59 0.29
C THR A 86 0.09 6.25 -1.20
N LYS A 87 -0.89 6.75 -1.96
CA LYS A 87 -0.93 6.57 -3.42
C LYS A 87 0.25 7.27 -4.10
N ARG A 88 0.58 8.50 -3.70
CA ARG A 88 1.76 9.23 -4.18
C ARG A 88 3.05 8.49 -3.86
N GLN A 89 3.17 7.94 -2.65
CA GLN A 89 4.33 7.14 -2.26
C GLN A 89 4.47 5.88 -3.12
N ALA A 90 3.37 5.15 -3.35
CA ALA A 90 3.38 3.96 -4.21
C ALA A 90 3.73 4.32 -5.67
N GLN A 91 3.21 5.43 -6.19
CA GLN A 91 3.56 5.92 -7.52
C GLN A 91 5.02 6.36 -7.60
N TYR A 92 5.54 7.01 -6.56
CA TYR A 92 6.95 7.39 -6.45
C TYR A 92 7.86 6.16 -6.47
N LEU A 93 7.57 5.15 -5.65
CA LEU A 93 8.31 3.87 -5.65
C LEU A 93 8.22 3.14 -7.00
N ALA A 94 7.05 3.14 -7.63
CA ALA A 94 6.89 2.56 -8.96
C ALA A 94 7.71 3.32 -10.02
N LEU A 95 7.78 4.65 -9.93
CA LEU A 95 8.59 5.48 -10.82
C LEU A 95 10.10 5.28 -10.57
N GLN A 96 10.52 5.17 -9.31
CA GLN A 96 11.89 4.85 -8.92
C GLN A 96 12.33 3.50 -9.52
N ASN A 97 11.45 2.49 -9.46
CA ASN A 97 11.69 1.17 -10.05
C ASN A 97 11.74 1.15 -11.60
N GLN A 98 11.29 2.21 -12.29
CA GLN A 98 11.43 2.29 -13.75
C GLN A 98 12.87 2.60 -14.18
N ILE A 99 13.71 3.13 -13.29
CA ILE A 99 15.14 3.30 -13.57
C ILE A 99 15.82 1.96 -13.28
N ASN A 100 16.29 1.28 -14.33
CA ASN A 100 17.13 0.09 -14.16
C ASN A 100 18.60 0.52 -14.01
N PRO A 101 19.18 0.47 -12.80
CA PRO A 101 20.56 0.93 -12.57
C PRO A 101 21.57 0.17 -13.44
N HIS A 102 21.36 -1.13 -13.65
CA HIS A 102 22.25 -1.94 -14.48
C HIS A 102 22.22 -1.51 -15.95
N PHE A 103 21.04 -1.20 -16.49
CA PHE A 103 20.95 -0.66 -17.85
C PHE A 103 21.65 0.69 -17.99
N LEU A 104 21.52 1.56 -16.99
CA LEU A 104 22.19 2.86 -16.97
C LEU A 104 23.72 2.72 -16.95
N TYR A 105 24.26 1.88 -16.06
CA TYR A 105 25.71 1.64 -16.00
C TYR A 105 26.25 1.03 -17.29
N ASN A 106 25.54 0.05 -17.87
CA ASN A 106 25.95 -0.57 -19.12
C ASN A 106 25.93 0.42 -20.29
N SER A 107 24.96 1.33 -20.32
CA SER A 107 24.88 2.35 -21.35
C SER A 107 26.06 3.34 -21.24
N LEU A 108 26.38 3.79 -20.03
CA LEU A 108 27.51 4.70 -19.81
C LEU A 108 28.86 4.03 -20.09
N GLU A 109 29.04 2.77 -19.69
CA GLU A 109 30.27 2.03 -20.01
C GLU A 109 30.42 1.80 -21.52
N GLY A 110 29.32 1.56 -22.23
CA GLY A 110 29.31 1.51 -23.70
C GLY A 110 29.76 2.82 -24.35
N ILE A 111 29.18 3.95 -23.92
CA ILE A 111 29.58 5.29 -24.39
C ILE A 111 31.06 5.56 -24.09
N ARG A 112 31.53 5.21 -22.89
CA ARG A 112 32.93 5.34 -22.51
C ARG A 112 33.85 4.51 -23.41
N GLY A 113 33.47 3.27 -23.72
CA GLY A 113 34.22 2.40 -24.64
C GLY A 113 34.31 2.96 -26.06
N GLU A 114 33.22 3.52 -26.58
CA GLU A 114 33.22 4.21 -27.89
C GLU A 114 34.11 5.46 -27.86
N ALA A 115 34.04 6.26 -26.79
CA ALA A 115 34.86 7.46 -26.63
C ALA A 115 36.36 7.13 -26.59
N ILE A 116 36.76 6.09 -25.85
CA ILE A 116 38.15 5.59 -25.83
C ILE A 116 38.57 5.14 -27.23
N SER A 117 37.72 4.39 -27.92
CA SER A 117 38.01 3.90 -29.28
C SER A 117 38.17 5.04 -30.30
N ALA A 118 37.46 6.15 -30.09
CA ALA A 118 37.57 7.36 -30.91
C ALA A 118 38.70 8.32 -30.48
N GLY A 119 39.48 7.99 -29.44
CA GLY A 119 40.52 8.86 -28.88
C GLY A 119 39.98 10.10 -28.16
N LEU A 120 38.69 10.11 -27.81
CA LEU A 120 38.01 11.21 -27.13
C LEU A 120 38.17 11.07 -25.60
N ASN A 121 39.40 11.23 -25.12
CA ASN A 121 39.74 10.99 -23.70
C ASN A 121 38.91 11.84 -22.73
N SER A 122 38.66 13.10 -23.05
CA SER A 122 37.83 13.99 -22.22
C SER A 122 36.37 13.51 -22.12
N LEU A 123 35.83 12.93 -23.20
CA LEU A 123 34.48 12.34 -23.19
C LEU A 123 34.45 11.06 -22.38
N ALA A 124 35.48 10.20 -22.50
CA ALA A 124 35.61 8.99 -21.71
C ALA A 124 35.65 9.29 -20.20
N GLU A 125 36.48 10.26 -19.79
CA GLU A 125 36.63 10.71 -18.40
C GLU A 125 35.32 11.30 -17.86
N MET A 126 34.64 12.15 -18.64
CA MET A 126 33.32 12.67 -18.25
C MET A 126 32.28 11.57 -18.07
N THR A 127 32.27 10.57 -18.96
CA THR A 127 31.30 9.47 -18.92
C THR A 127 31.55 8.54 -17.73
N GLU A 128 32.82 8.36 -17.36
CA GLU A 128 33.24 7.63 -16.15
C GLU A 128 32.80 8.36 -14.87
N ALA A 129 33.09 9.65 -14.76
CA ALA A 129 32.64 10.48 -13.63
C ALA A 129 31.11 10.48 -13.50
N LEU A 130 30.40 10.52 -14.63
CA LEU A 130 28.94 10.44 -14.69
C LEU A 130 28.42 9.08 -14.20
N ALA A 131 29.07 7.98 -14.59
CA ALA A 131 28.70 6.65 -14.14
C ALA A 131 28.89 6.47 -12.63
N THR A 132 30.00 6.97 -12.08
CA THR A 132 30.27 6.94 -10.64
C THR A 132 29.27 7.79 -9.85
N PHE A 133 28.98 9.01 -10.33
CA PHE A 133 28.01 9.90 -9.72
C PHE A 133 26.60 9.30 -9.67
N PHE A 134 26.10 8.74 -10.79
CA PHE A 134 24.79 8.08 -10.79
C PHE A 134 24.77 6.81 -9.95
N ARG A 135 25.89 6.07 -9.89
CA ARG A 135 26.00 4.88 -9.04
C ARG A 135 25.85 5.23 -7.58
N TYR A 136 26.48 6.29 -7.14
CA TYR A 136 26.32 6.83 -5.80
C TYR A 136 24.85 7.19 -5.51
N ILE A 137 24.22 8.00 -6.37
CA ILE A 137 22.84 8.47 -6.16
C ILE A 137 21.85 7.30 -6.06
N ILE A 138 21.94 6.32 -6.97
CA ILE A 138 20.95 5.25 -7.04
C ILE A 138 21.17 4.20 -5.94
N SER A 139 22.42 3.89 -5.62
CA SER A 139 22.74 2.87 -4.60
C SER A 139 22.45 3.35 -3.18
N ASN A 140 22.50 4.67 -2.96
CA ASN A 140 22.42 5.25 -1.61
C ASN A 140 21.10 6.00 -1.34
N MET A 141 20.09 5.87 -2.20
CA MET A 141 18.85 6.64 -2.14
C MET A 141 18.03 6.44 -0.84
N GLU A 142 18.22 5.32 -0.13
CA GLU A 142 17.51 4.97 1.10
C GLU A 142 18.44 4.67 2.30
N HIS A 143 19.74 4.92 2.16
CA HIS A 143 20.75 4.53 3.16
C HIS A 143 21.52 5.74 3.69
N LEU A 144 21.91 5.67 4.98
CA LEU A 144 22.89 6.60 5.54
C LEU A 144 24.25 6.34 4.90
N VAL A 145 24.85 7.41 4.37
CA VAL A 145 26.17 7.41 3.71
C VAL A 145 27.22 8.07 4.59
N THR A 146 28.49 7.78 4.33
CA THR A 146 29.58 8.48 5.01
C THR A 146 29.82 9.85 4.40
N LEU A 147 30.41 10.78 5.16
CA LEU A 147 30.80 12.09 4.65
C LEU A 147 31.82 11.97 3.50
N GLU A 148 32.67 10.94 3.52
CA GLU A 148 33.66 10.68 2.49
C GLU A 148 32.99 10.35 1.15
N ASP A 149 32.01 9.45 1.14
CA ASP A 149 31.25 9.11 -0.08
C ASP A 149 30.53 10.34 -0.66
N GLU A 150 30.01 11.21 0.21
CA GLU A 150 29.34 12.45 -0.20
C GLU A 150 30.32 13.43 -0.88
N LEU A 151 31.52 13.58 -0.31
CA LEU A 151 32.57 14.42 -0.87
C LEU A 151 33.06 13.89 -2.23
N GLU A 152 33.27 12.57 -2.35
CA GLU A 152 33.66 11.94 -3.62
C GLU A 152 32.59 12.15 -4.71
N SER A 153 31.30 12.04 -4.34
CA SER A 153 30.20 12.31 -5.26
C SER A 153 30.18 13.77 -5.73
N ILE A 154 30.42 14.72 -4.83
CA ILE A 154 30.54 16.15 -5.15
C ILE A 154 31.73 16.43 -6.08
N GLU A 155 32.87 15.78 -5.86
CA GLU A 155 34.05 15.89 -6.73
C GLU A 155 33.75 15.40 -8.15
N ASN A 156 33.11 14.24 -8.28
CA ASN A 156 32.66 13.72 -9.58
C ASN A 156 31.70 14.71 -10.28
N TYR A 157 30.75 15.31 -9.55
CA TYR A 157 29.86 16.33 -10.09
C TYR A 157 30.62 17.57 -10.63
N PHE A 158 31.59 18.07 -9.87
CA PHE A 158 32.41 19.20 -10.32
C PHE A 158 33.29 18.85 -11.52
N MET A 159 33.84 17.63 -11.58
CA MET A 159 34.62 17.14 -12.72
C MET A 159 33.79 17.17 -14.01
N ILE A 160 32.58 16.63 -13.96
CA ILE A 160 31.62 16.66 -15.09
C ILE A 160 31.38 18.12 -15.53
N HIS A 161 31.06 19.01 -14.58
CA HIS A 161 30.80 20.42 -14.90
C HIS A 161 32.01 21.13 -15.51
N CYS A 162 33.22 20.84 -15.01
CA CYS A 162 34.47 21.41 -15.50
C CYS A 162 34.74 20.99 -16.95
N ILE A 163 34.60 19.70 -17.27
CA ILE A 163 34.79 19.18 -18.62
C ILE A 163 33.78 19.80 -19.59
N ILE A 164 32.51 19.93 -19.18
CA ILE A 164 31.46 20.59 -20.00
C ILE A 164 31.81 22.04 -20.28
N LYS A 165 32.38 22.77 -19.31
CA LYS A 165 32.77 24.17 -19.49
C LYS A 165 34.05 24.32 -20.33
N CYS A 166 35.03 23.44 -20.20
CA CYS A 166 36.28 23.50 -20.96
C CYS A 166 36.11 23.11 -22.44
N ASN A 167 35.11 22.31 -22.77
CA ASN A 167 34.75 21.95 -24.15
C ASN A 167 33.82 22.97 -24.84
N ARG A 168 33.52 24.10 -24.21
CA ARG A 168 32.66 25.18 -24.73
C ARG A 168 33.49 26.41 -25.07
#